data_AF-A0A9R1K0M5-F1
#
_entry.id   AF-A0A9R1K0M5-F1
#
_cell.length_a   1.000
_cell.length_b   1.000
_cell.length_c   1.000
_cell.angle_alpha   90.00
_cell.angle_beta   90.00
_cell.angle_gamma   90.00
#
_symmetry.space_group_name_H-M   'P 1'
#
loop_
_entity.id
_entity.type
_entity.pdbx_description
1 polymer ?
#
loop_
_entity_poly.entity_id
_entity_poly.type
_entity_poly.pdbx_seq_one_letter_code
_entity_poly.pdbx_strand_id
1 'polypeptide(L)'
;MKMMTCIVASILLMLSLEASLLVAGRPSVADDVGSILLPSQGKGGGGGAGADEEFQAAAVNRGRQPWKCCDQPICSGWKYPVCECADEVDECAPTCKSCVPSKANATRKVCEDTFIGKAGPGCTEKPWKCCDEPFCSGEDPPTCHCADEVEQCAPTCKTCLPALLHP
;
A
#
# COMPACT_ATOMS: atom_id res chain seq x y z
N MET A 1 26.62 -13.37 0.82
CA MET A 1 25.43 -14.12 0.37
C MET A 1 24.23 -13.42 0.99
N LYS A 2 23.23 -13.05 0.19
CA LYS A 2 22.15 -12.13 0.58
C LYS A 2 21.03 -12.93 1.24
N MET A 3 20.83 -12.77 2.55
CA MET A 3 19.71 -13.39 3.25
C MET A 3 18.61 -12.35 3.42
N MET A 4 17.61 -12.45 2.54
CA MET A 4 16.36 -11.71 2.65
C MET A 4 15.42 -12.58 3.46
N THR A 5 15.26 -12.29 4.75
CA THR A 5 14.29 -12.99 5.60
C THR A 5 13.39 -11.97 6.27
N CYS A 6 12.18 -11.83 5.72
CA CYS A 6 11.10 -11.14 6.42
C CYS A 6 10.01 -12.11 6.92
N ILE A 7 9.59 -13.19 6.22
CA ILE A 7 8.33 -13.86 6.61
C ILE A 7 8.21 -15.32 6.13
N VAL A 8 8.97 -16.29 6.67
CA VAL A 8 8.73 -17.72 6.29
C VAL A 8 8.73 -18.70 7.47
N ALA A 9 9.34 -18.39 8.62
CA ALA A 9 9.49 -19.39 9.69
C ALA A 9 8.18 -19.76 10.43
N SER A 10 7.15 -18.92 10.39
CA SER A 10 5.95 -19.13 11.24
C SER A 10 4.85 -19.99 10.63
N ILE A 11 4.93 -20.39 9.35
CA ILE A 11 3.82 -21.09 8.67
C ILE A 11 3.84 -22.61 8.91
N LEU A 12 4.98 -23.19 9.33
CA LEU A 12 5.14 -24.65 9.41
C LEU A 12 4.53 -25.31 10.67
N LEU A 13 3.84 -24.56 11.55
CA LEU A 13 3.38 -25.10 12.84
C LEU A 13 1.88 -25.41 12.95
N MET A 14 1.06 -25.22 11.89
CA MET A 14 -0.40 -25.36 11.98
C MET A 14 -1.01 -26.31 10.93
N LEU A 15 -0.36 -27.45 10.65
CA LEU A 15 -0.91 -28.49 9.77
C LEU A 15 -1.17 -29.79 10.56
N SER A 16 -2.10 -29.73 11.51
CA SER A 16 -2.60 -30.95 12.17
C SER A 16 -3.95 -30.75 12.85
N LEU A 17 -5.04 -30.69 12.08
CA LEU A 17 -6.32 -31.37 12.34
C LEU A 17 -7.31 -30.96 11.26
N GLU A 18 -8.05 -31.93 10.72
CA GLU A 18 -9.45 -31.85 10.27
C GLU A 18 -9.67 -33.09 9.38
N ALA A 19 -9.96 -34.22 10.02
CA ALA A 19 -10.51 -35.40 9.37
C ALA A 19 -11.89 -35.65 9.98
N SER A 20 -12.96 -35.37 9.21
CA SER A 20 -14.09 -36.29 9.02
C SER A 20 -15.17 -35.69 8.12
N LEU A 21 -15.54 -36.48 7.11
CA LEU A 21 -16.54 -36.26 6.09
C LEU A 21 -17.80 -37.06 6.47
N LEU A 22 -19.00 -36.56 6.10
CA LEU A 22 -20.15 -37.27 5.47
C LEU A 22 -21.56 -37.03 6.09
N VAL A 23 -22.45 -36.53 5.19
CA VAL A 23 -23.82 -37.04 4.85
C VAL A 23 -24.97 -36.69 5.84
N ALA A 24 -26.19 -36.23 5.48
CA ALA A 24 -27.02 -36.25 4.26
C ALA A 24 -28.09 -35.12 4.26
N GLY A 25 -28.79 -34.90 3.12
CA GLY A 25 -30.23 -34.58 3.10
C GLY A 25 -30.73 -33.50 2.11
N ARG A 26 -31.44 -33.91 1.04
CA ARG A 26 -32.14 -33.10 -0.02
C ARG A 26 -33.55 -32.63 0.45
N PRO A 27 -34.46 -32.16 -0.45
CA PRO A 27 -34.54 -30.94 -1.28
C PRO A 27 -35.84 -30.12 -0.99
N SER A 28 -36.04 -28.94 -1.59
CA SER A 28 -37.38 -28.35 -1.84
C SER A 28 -37.35 -27.31 -2.96
N VAL A 29 -38.49 -27.19 -3.62
CA VAL A 29 -38.81 -26.72 -4.98
C VAL A 29 -39.15 -25.22 -5.10
N ALA A 30 -39.00 -24.69 -6.35
CA ALA A 30 -39.77 -23.66 -7.09
C ALA A 30 -40.11 -22.31 -6.38
N ASP A 31 -40.24 -21.14 -6.97
CA ASP A 31 -40.37 -20.60 -8.33
C ASP A 31 -40.14 -19.07 -8.15
N ASP A 32 -39.60 -18.33 -9.13
CA ASP A 32 -40.26 -17.13 -9.69
C ASP A 32 -39.35 -16.43 -10.71
N VAL A 33 -39.97 -16.08 -11.83
CA VAL A 33 -39.37 -15.61 -13.08
C VAL A 33 -39.46 -14.08 -13.12
N GLY A 34 -38.33 -13.40 -12.87
CA GLY A 34 -38.19 -11.97 -13.07
C GLY A 34 -37.43 -11.67 -14.37
N SER A 35 -38.15 -11.57 -15.48
CA SER A 35 -37.62 -11.18 -16.79
C SER A 35 -36.97 -9.79 -16.74
N ILE A 36 -35.66 -9.69 -17.03
CA ILE A 36 -35.03 -8.43 -17.44
C ILE A 36 -34.47 -8.62 -18.85
N LEU A 37 -35.08 -7.89 -19.78
CA LEU A 37 -34.80 -7.84 -21.20
C LEU A 37 -33.41 -7.20 -21.41
N LEU A 38 -32.49 -7.95 -22.02
CA LEU A 38 -31.25 -7.42 -22.59
C LEU A 38 -31.51 -7.04 -24.05
N PRO A 39 -31.29 -5.78 -24.48
CA PRO A 39 -31.28 -5.47 -25.89
C PRO A 39 -30.04 -6.05 -26.57
N SER A 40 -30.31 -6.64 -27.72
CA SER A 40 -29.39 -7.31 -28.63
C SER A 40 -28.44 -6.35 -29.35
N GLN A 41 -27.20 -6.82 -29.47
CA GLN A 41 -26.10 -6.51 -30.37
C GLN A 41 -26.38 -5.71 -31.68
N GLY A 42 -25.44 -4.79 -32.00
CA GLY A 42 -24.92 -4.54 -33.36
C GLY A 42 -24.62 -3.05 -33.63
N LYS A 43 -23.56 -2.60 -34.30
CA LYS A 43 -22.28 -3.16 -34.83
C LYS A 43 -21.52 -1.98 -35.49
N GLY A 44 -20.20 -1.89 -35.28
CA GLY A 44 -19.23 -1.15 -36.12
C GLY A 44 -18.70 0.16 -35.53
N GLY A 45 -17.41 0.46 -35.42
CA GLY A 45 -16.17 -0.24 -35.76
C GLY A 45 -14.99 0.75 -35.68
N GLY A 46 -13.79 0.29 -35.27
CA GLY A 46 -12.51 0.92 -35.60
C GLY A 46 -11.52 1.24 -34.47
N GLY A 47 -10.64 0.27 -34.12
CA GLY A 47 -9.24 0.38 -33.66
C GLY A 47 -8.89 1.18 -32.39
N GLY A 48 -8.11 0.71 -31.41
CA GLY A 48 -7.29 -0.49 -31.23
C GLY A 48 -6.41 -0.29 -29.98
N ALA A 49 -6.03 -1.40 -29.33
CA ALA A 49 -5.08 -1.54 -28.21
C ALA A 49 -5.55 -1.22 -26.77
N GLY A 50 -6.37 -2.12 -26.22
CA GLY A 50 -5.99 -2.96 -25.07
C GLY A 50 -5.89 -2.34 -23.67
N ALA A 51 -6.99 -2.37 -22.92
CA ALA A 51 -7.11 -2.94 -21.57
C ALA A 51 -8.51 -2.62 -21.02
N ASP A 52 -9.43 -3.54 -21.27
CA ASP A 52 -10.64 -3.73 -20.51
C ASP A 52 -10.30 -4.21 -19.09
N GLU A 53 -10.58 -3.37 -18.10
CA GLU A 53 -11.38 -3.74 -16.92
C GLU A 53 -11.61 -2.48 -16.08
N GLU A 54 -12.82 -1.96 -16.26
CA GLU A 54 -13.39 -0.83 -15.56
C GLU A 54 -13.70 -1.21 -14.12
N PHE A 55 -12.85 -0.74 -13.20
CA PHE A 55 -13.28 -0.44 -11.84
C PHE A 55 -13.16 1.08 -11.67
N GLN A 56 -14.24 1.79 -11.99
CA GLN A 56 -14.37 3.20 -11.64
C GLN A 56 -14.54 3.30 -10.12
N ALA A 57 -13.42 3.56 -9.43
CA ALA A 57 -13.39 4.11 -8.09
C ALA A 57 -12.35 5.23 -8.04
N ALA A 58 -12.79 6.40 -7.57
CA ALA A 58 -12.06 7.65 -7.32
C ALA A 58 -10.57 7.67 -7.72
N ALA A 59 -10.23 8.31 -8.84
CA ALA A 59 -8.88 8.79 -9.22
C ALA A 59 -7.68 7.86 -8.91
N VAL A 60 -7.87 6.55 -8.90
CA VAL A 60 -6.79 5.61 -8.59
C VAL A 60 -5.85 5.53 -9.82
N ASN A 61 -4.72 6.23 -9.75
CA ASN A 61 -3.74 6.21 -10.85
C ASN A 61 -2.98 4.88 -10.84
N ARG A 62 -3.19 4.05 -11.88
CA ARG A 62 -2.25 3.01 -12.31
C ARG A 62 -1.09 3.59 -13.18
N GLY A 63 -0.92 4.92 -13.15
CA GLY A 63 -0.05 5.71 -14.03
C GLY A 63 1.25 6.21 -13.38
N ARG A 64 1.76 7.38 -13.79
CA ARG A 64 2.95 8.01 -13.19
C ARG A 64 2.65 8.40 -11.74
N GLN A 65 3.56 8.09 -10.83
CA GLN A 65 3.44 8.40 -9.41
C GLN A 65 3.19 9.91 -9.17
N PRO A 66 2.24 10.30 -8.29
CA PRO A 66 1.86 11.71 -8.11
C PRO A 66 2.94 12.56 -7.43
N TRP A 67 3.84 11.94 -6.67
CA TRP A 67 4.97 12.55 -5.99
C TRP A 67 6.29 11.86 -6.38
N LYS A 68 7.43 12.52 -6.13
CA LYS A 68 8.77 11.95 -6.36
C LYS A 68 9.29 11.14 -5.17
N CYS A 69 8.97 11.60 -3.96
CA CYS A 69 9.30 11.00 -2.67
C CYS A 69 8.14 11.25 -1.71
N CYS A 70 8.05 10.49 -0.62
CA CYS A 70 7.03 10.66 0.40
C CYS A 70 7.55 10.24 1.79
N ASP A 71 7.57 11.16 2.75
CA ASP A 71 8.01 10.90 4.13
C ASP A 71 6.92 10.28 5.02
N GLN A 72 5.66 10.59 4.73
CA GLN A 72 4.47 10.11 5.44
C GLN A 72 3.49 9.36 4.49
N PRO A 73 3.88 8.18 3.96
CA PRO A 73 3.01 7.40 3.11
C PRO A 73 1.95 6.66 3.93
N ILE A 74 0.69 6.78 3.51
CA ILE A 74 -0.44 6.02 4.06
C ILE A 74 -0.83 4.98 3.01
N CYS A 75 -0.50 3.72 3.25
CA CYS A 75 -0.74 2.63 2.31
C CYS A 75 -1.68 1.58 2.88
N SER A 76 -2.59 1.09 2.05
CA SER A 76 -3.51 -0.01 2.37
C SER A 76 -3.39 -1.14 1.35
N GLY A 77 -3.63 -2.37 1.78
CA GLY A 77 -3.59 -3.56 0.90
C GLY A 77 -2.19 -4.17 0.73
N TRP A 78 -2.13 -5.50 0.74
CA TRP A 78 -0.87 -6.25 0.69
C TRP A 78 -0.38 -6.49 -0.75
N LYS A 79 -1.24 -7.04 -1.61
CA LYS A 79 -0.85 -7.49 -2.97
C LYS A 79 -0.73 -6.34 -3.96
N TYR A 80 -1.61 -5.35 -3.84
CA TYR A 80 -1.64 -4.14 -4.64
C TYR A 80 -1.81 -2.96 -3.69
N PRO A 81 -0.71 -2.47 -3.08
CA PRO A 81 -0.81 -1.39 -2.13
C PRO A 81 -1.37 -0.16 -2.83
N VAL A 82 -2.38 0.44 -2.21
CA VAL A 82 -2.97 1.71 -2.59
C VAL A 82 -2.45 2.73 -1.60
N CYS A 83 -1.65 3.67 -2.08
CA CYS A 83 -0.93 4.63 -1.25
C CYS A 83 -1.36 6.07 -1.54
N GLU A 84 -1.38 6.87 -0.47
CA GLU A 84 -1.52 8.32 -0.46
C GLU A 84 -0.28 8.92 0.22
N CYS A 85 0.04 10.17 -0.10
CA CYS A 85 1.14 10.87 0.56
C CYS A 85 0.61 12.04 1.38
N ALA A 86 0.81 11.97 2.69
CA ALA A 86 0.34 12.99 3.62
C ALA A 86 1.32 14.16 3.81
N ASP A 87 2.41 14.20 3.05
CA ASP A 87 3.43 15.25 3.14
C ASP A 87 2.83 16.64 2.87
N GLU A 88 3.05 17.56 3.80
CA GLU A 88 2.77 18.98 3.59
C GLU A 88 3.91 19.65 2.82
N VAL A 89 3.59 20.23 1.66
CA VAL A 89 4.56 20.90 0.76
C VAL A 89 4.15 22.34 0.47
N ASP A 90 5.09 23.19 0.07
CA ASP A 90 4.77 24.55 -0.40
C ASP A 90 4.06 24.52 -1.76
N GLU A 91 4.50 23.61 -2.64
CA GLU A 91 3.95 23.41 -3.97
C GLU A 91 3.93 21.91 -4.30
N CYS A 92 2.81 21.42 -4.83
CA CYS A 92 2.71 20.02 -5.23
C CYS A 92 3.57 19.74 -6.46
N ALA A 93 4.02 18.49 -6.59
CA ALA A 93 4.69 18.04 -7.81
C ALA A 93 3.77 18.23 -9.03
N PRO A 94 4.32 18.51 -10.23
CA PRO A 94 3.52 18.67 -11.46
C PRO A 94 2.70 17.43 -11.86
N THR A 95 3.03 16.30 -11.24
CA THR A 95 2.39 15.00 -11.44
C THR A 95 1.17 14.79 -10.55
N CYS A 96 0.99 15.63 -9.53
CA CYS A 96 -0.19 15.64 -8.67
C CYS A 96 -1.34 16.38 -9.36
N LYS A 97 -2.50 15.74 -9.49
CA LYS A 97 -3.69 16.31 -10.12
C LYS A 97 -4.55 17.10 -9.13
N SER A 98 -4.71 16.59 -7.91
CA SER A 98 -5.46 17.23 -6.83
C SER A 98 -4.52 17.78 -5.76
N CYS A 99 -4.10 19.04 -5.92
CA CYS A 99 -3.27 19.76 -4.96
C CYS A 99 -4.14 20.73 -4.17
N VAL A 100 -4.34 20.47 -2.88
CA VAL A 100 -5.26 21.23 -2.01
C VAL A 100 -4.53 21.80 -0.80
N PRO A 101 -5.04 22.87 -0.16
CA PRO A 101 -4.50 23.35 1.12
C PRO A 101 -4.55 22.26 2.21
N SER A 102 -3.53 22.18 3.05
CA SER A 102 -3.53 21.25 4.19
C SER A 102 -4.63 21.62 5.20
N LYS A 103 -5.24 20.60 5.80
CA LYS A 103 -6.20 20.75 6.89
C LYS A 103 -5.55 21.21 8.19
N ALA A 104 -4.28 20.83 8.43
CA ALA A 104 -3.55 21.24 9.62
C ALA A 104 -2.91 22.63 9.44
N ASN A 105 -2.47 22.97 8.23
CA ASN A 105 -1.88 24.26 7.92
C ASN A 105 -2.29 24.79 6.54
N ALA A 106 -3.21 25.76 6.50
CA ALA A 106 -3.74 26.33 5.25
C ALA A 106 -2.70 27.02 4.35
N THR A 107 -1.49 27.31 4.85
CA THR A 107 -0.39 27.85 4.04
C THR A 107 0.37 26.78 3.28
N ARG A 108 0.26 25.52 3.70
CA ARG A 108 0.85 24.35 3.07
C ARG A 108 -0.18 23.64 2.20
N LYS A 109 0.29 22.78 1.30
CA LYS A 109 -0.53 21.98 0.39
C LYS A 109 -0.25 20.50 0.57
N VAL A 110 -1.24 19.67 0.27
CA VAL A 110 -1.14 18.21 0.26
C VAL A 110 -1.64 17.70 -1.09
N CYS A 111 -1.01 16.63 -1.58
CA CYS A 111 -1.48 15.94 -2.77
C CYS A 111 -2.50 14.87 -2.37
N GLU A 112 -3.75 15.00 -2.83
CA GLU A 112 -4.83 14.03 -2.54
C GLU A 112 -4.93 12.90 -3.58
N ASP A 113 -4.00 12.83 -4.54
CA ASP A 113 -3.98 11.76 -5.52
C ASP A 113 -3.61 10.42 -4.85
N THR A 114 -4.38 9.39 -5.15
CA THR A 114 -4.05 8.02 -4.75
C THR A 114 -3.25 7.30 -5.84
N PHE A 115 -2.31 6.45 -5.44
CA PHE A 115 -1.46 5.66 -6.33
C PHE A 115 -1.55 4.16 -6.05
N ILE A 116 -1.72 3.32 -7.08
CA ILE A 116 -1.54 1.86 -6.92
C ILE A 116 -0.07 1.52 -7.13
N GLY A 117 0.60 1.16 -6.06
CA GLY A 117 2.00 0.79 -6.03
C GLY A 117 2.66 1.21 -4.72
N LYS A 118 3.98 1.02 -4.64
CA LYS A 118 4.75 1.51 -3.49
C LYS A 118 4.82 3.03 -3.54
N ALA A 119 4.77 3.69 -2.38
CA ALA A 119 4.84 5.15 -2.27
C ALA A 119 6.19 5.78 -2.68
N GLY A 120 7.18 5.00 -3.11
CA GLY A 120 8.51 5.49 -3.46
C GLY A 120 9.43 5.70 -2.25
N PRO A 121 10.57 6.41 -2.41
CA PRO A 121 11.49 6.69 -1.33
C PRO A 121 10.99 7.82 -0.41
N GLY A 122 11.52 7.89 0.81
CA GLY A 122 11.37 9.08 1.67
C GLY A 122 12.07 10.30 1.08
N CYS A 123 11.56 11.49 1.37
CA CYS A 123 12.16 12.76 0.96
C CYS A 123 13.32 13.16 1.87
N THR A 124 13.21 12.86 3.16
CA THR A 124 14.23 13.16 4.15
C THR A 124 15.16 11.96 4.32
N GLU A 125 16.47 12.19 4.32
CA GLU A 125 17.43 11.14 4.64
C GLU A 125 17.27 10.72 6.10
N LYS A 126 16.65 9.56 6.32
CA LYS A 126 16.56 8.94 7.63
C LYS A 126 17.84 8.14 7.91
N PRO A 127 18.24 7.96 9.17
CA PRO A 127 19.39 7.13 9.53
C PRO A 127 19.19 5.62 9.24
N TRP A 128 18.00 5.23 8.78
CA TRP A 128 17.61 3.87 8.39
C TRP A 128 16.77 3.90 7.12
N LYS A 129 16.75 2.79 6.38
CA LYS A 129 15.96 2.65 5.15
C LYS A 129 14.50 2.26 5.44
N CYS A 130 14.32 1.37 6.41
CA CYS A 130 13.05 0.92 6.95
C CYS A 130 13.25 0.71 8.47
N CYS A 131 12.14 0.69 9.21
CA CYS A 131 12.16 0.42 10.64
C CYS A 131 10.91 -0.38 11.00
N ASP A 132 11.09 -1.58 11.54
CA ASP A 132 10.00 -2.44 12.01
C ASP A 132 9.60 -2.07 13.45
N GLU A 133 10.57 -1.64 14.28
CA GLU A 133 10.37 -1.23 15.67
C GLU A 133 10.72 0.26 15.91
N PRO A 134 9.87 1.21 15.44
CA PRO A 134 10.09 2.64 15.65
C PRO A 134 9.61 3.11 17.04
N PHE A 135 10.44 3.92 17.68
CA PHE A 135 10.10 4.66 18.89
C PHE A 135 10.03 6.15 18.58
N CYS A 136 8.82 6.71 18.51
CA CYS A 136 8.58 8.09 18.12
C CYS A 136 8.04 8.94 19.28
N SER A 137 8.42 10.22 19.33
CA SER A 137 7.77 11.20 20.21
C SER A 137 6.31 11.44 19.78
N GLY A 138 5.49 11.98 20.68
CA GLY A 138 4.08 12.28 20.40
C GLY A 138 3.83 13.64 19.73
N GLU A 139 4.89 14.34 19.32
CA GLU A 139 4.82 15.64 18.63
C GLU A 139 4.60 15.44 17.13
N ASP A 140 4.13 16.48 16.43
CA ASP A 140 3.92 16.45 14.97
C ASP A 140 4.73 17.59 14.29
N PRO A 141 5.81 17.27 13.53
CA PRO A 141 6.30 15.93 13.22
C PRO A 141 7.05 15.27 14.38
N PRO A 142 7.00 13.94 14.50
CA PRO A 142 7.66 13.24 15.60
C PRO A 142 9.16 13.12 15.37
N THR A 143 9.91 13.11 16.47
CA THR A 143 11.30 12.61 16.47
C THR A 143 11.26 11.11 16.72
N CYS A 144 11.80 10.31 15.80
CA CYS A 144 11.81 8.86 15.91
C CYS A 144 13.23 8.31 16.09
N HIS A 145 13.31 7.16 16.75
CA HIS A 145 14.47 6.27 16.82
C HIS A 145 14.06 4.89 16.29
N CYS A 146 15.00 4.15 15.72
CA CYS A 146 14.76 2.78 15.27
C CYS A 146 15.54 1.79 16.14
N ALA A 147 14.87 0.76 16.64
CA ALA A 147 15.49 -0.27 17.48
C ALA A 147 15.81 -1.57 16.73
N ASP A 148 15.58 -1.61 15.41
CA ASP A 148 15.89 -2.78 14.59
C ASP A 148 17.36 -3.22 14.77
N GLU A 149 17.55 -4.49 15.11
CA GLU A 149 18.86 -5.15 15.01
C GLU A 149 19.08 -5.57 13.56
N VAL A 150 20.07 -4.95 12.90
CA VAL A 150 20.37 -5.17 11.48
C VAL A 150 21.81 -5.65 11.27
N GLU A 151 22.04 -6.46 10.24
CA GLU A 151 23.39 -6.91 9.87
C GLU A 151 24.33 -5.73 9.55
N GLN A 152 23.78 -4.67 8.94
CA GLN A 152 24.52 -3.47 8.60
C GLN A 152 23.60 -2.24 8.68
N CYS A 153 24.01 -1.23 9.44
CA CYS A 153 23.31 0.05 9.47
C CYS A 153 23.32 0.74 8.10
N ALA A 154 22.31 1.57 7.83
CA ALA A 154 22.29 2.40 6.63
C ALA A 154 23.49 3.38 6.63
N PRO A 155 24.00 3.79 5.45
CA PRO A 155 25.15 4.71 5.36
C PRO A 155 24.85 6.09 5.95
N THR A 156 23.58 6.45 6.07
CA THR A 156 23.08 7.68 6.70
C THR A 156 23.03 7.57 8.24
N CYS A 157 23.27 6.39 8.82
CA CYS A 157 23.38 6.21 10.25
C CYS A 157 24.68 6.77 10.79
N LYS A 158 24.59 7.77 11.67
CA LYS A 158 25.77 8.40 12.26
C LYS A 158 26.49 7.51 13.28
N THR A 159 25.75 6.68 14.01
CA THR A 159 26.28 5.83 15.08
C THR A 159 25.67 4.44 14.99
N CYS A 160 26.48 3.44 14.62
CA CYS A 160 26.09 2.04 14.54
C CYS A 160 26.80 1.25 15.64
N LEU A 161 26.05 0.56 16.51
CA LEU A 161 26.58 -0.22 17.62
C LEU A 161 26.20 -1.70 17.47
N PRO A 162 27.02 -2.64 17.98
CA PRO A 162 26.69 -4.06 17.95
C PRO A 162 25.51 -4.38 18.87
N ALA A 163 24.66 -5.32 18.46
CA ALA A 163 23.58 -5.85 19.29
C ALA A 163 24.15 -6.61 20.50
N LEU A 164 23.56 -6.42 21.67
CA LEU A 164 24.02 -7.06 22.90
C LEU A 164 23.58 -8.53 23.01
N LEU A 165 22.48 -8.89 22.35
CA LEU A 165 21.86 -10.22 22.43
C LEU A 165 22.27 -11.14 21.26
N HIS A 166 22.72 -10.57 20.14
CA HIS A 166 23.10 -11.29 18.93
C HIS A 166 24.41 -10.70 18.33
N PRO A 167 25.58 -11.01 18.91
CA PRO A 167 26.87 -10.47 18.48
C PRO A 167 27.37 -11.04 17.15
#